data_AF-A0A2N2GPP4-F1
#
_entry.id   AF-A0A2N2GPP4-F1
#
_cell.length_a   1.000
_cell.length_b   1.000
_cell.length_c   1.000
_cell.angle_alpha   90.00
_cell.angle_beta   90.00
_cell.angle_gamma   90.00
#
_symmetry.space_group_name_H-M   'P 1'
#
loop_
_entity.id
_entity.type
_entity.pdbx_description
1 polymer ?
#
loop_
_entity_poly.entity_id
_entity_poly.type
_entity_poly.pdbx_seq_one_letter_code
_entity_poly.pdbx_strand_id
1 'polypeptide(L)'
;LPYKLREFEVMGFSGFEARYYSQFEQFAGDLGRATDLQMLLNALAFKLIASGACSHQHIPDTPFVESERRQILFGTAIGIPTFFVHKDTPNRFLRAILKKTKNTRTSHRYPGYLRVLHQEYRLALLAMIREEAAELVEGFGFGDLLGDLELRLREPAKYGASGRLTAGILAKGGADSPYDMSAREFNLAAERYYREELRQEQISEGWQYVAEDIQAMAAGEIPLSLEMREEVNAILGTQEVDGFLRQTRDELLGDSLGPENAARLLQLMIIAEDLDTKRQKQTL
;
A
#
# COMPACT_ATOMS: atom_id res chain seq x y z
N LEU A 1 -16.21 7.79 2.79
CA LEU A 1 -14.97 7.12 3.25
C LEU A 1 -14.25 6.57 2.03
N PRO A 2 -12.92 6.37 2.04
CA PRO A 2 -12.16 5.87 0.89
C PRO A 2 -12.37 4.36 0.67
N TYR A 3 -13.55 3.85 0.98
CA TYR A 3 -13.90 2.44 0.99
C TYR A 3 -15.34 2.31 0.48
N LYS A 4 -15.54 1.59 -0.63
CA LYS A 4 -16.83 1.44 -1.28
C LYS A 4 -17.08 -0.03 -1.62
N LEU A 5 -18.29 -0.52 -1.33
CA LEU A 5 -18.73 -1.82 -1.82
C LEU A 5 -18.96 -1.75 -3.34
N ARG A 6 -18.41 -2.70 -4.07
CA ARG A 6 -18.74 -2.99 -5.47
C ARG A 6 -19.86 -4.00 -5.48
N GLU A 7 -21.01 -3.58 -5.99
CA GLU A 7 -22.20 -4.41 -6.12
C GLU A 7 -22.12 -5.24 -7.41
N PHE A 8 -22.35 -6.55 -7.29
CA PHE A 8 -22.27 -7.48 -8.41
C PHE A 8 -23.13 -7.04 -9.60
N GLU A 9 -24.38 -6.65 -9.34
CA GLU A 9 -25.35 -6.21 -10.36
C GLU A 9 -24.88 -4.99 -11.18
N VAL A 10 -23.96 -4.19 -10.63
CA VAL A 10 -23.45 -2.98 -11.29
C VAL A 10 -22.11 -3.25 -11.98
N MET A 11 -21.25 -4.07 -11.38
CA MET A 11 -19.84 -4.18 -11.77
C MET A 11 -19.47 -5.55 -12.37
N GLY A 12 -20.34 -6.56 -12.28
CA GLY A 12 -20.05 -7.95 -12.68
C GLY A 12 -19.20 -8.73 -11.66
N PHE A 13 -18.86 -8.13 -10.52
CA PHE A 13 -18.17 -8.78 -9.40
C PHE A 13 -18.51 -8.10 -8.06
N SER A 14 -18.37 -8.83 -6.95
CA SER A 14 -18.53 -8.30 -5.60
C SER A 14 -17.17 -8.07 -4.95
N GLY A 15 -16.99 -6.95 -4.26
CA GLY A 15 -15.75 -6.66 -3.55
C GLY A 15 -15.73 -5.29 -2.89
N PHE A 16 -14.61 -4.91 -2.28
CA PHE A 16 -14.40 -3.57 -1.75
C PHE A 16 -13.36 -2.83 -2.57
N GLU A 17 -13.72 -1.64 -3.05
CA GLU A 17 -12.78 -0.69 -3.62
C GLU A 17 -12.29 0.24 -2.52
N ALA A 18 -10.97 0.31 -2.37
CA ALA A 18 -10.31 1.37 -1.63
C ALA A 18 -9.50 2.23 -2.58
N ARG A 19 -9.26 3.48 -2.20
CA ARG A 19 -8.43 4.39 -3.00
C ARG A 19 -7.23 4.86 -2.20
N TYR A 20 -6.05 4.54 -2.72
CA TYR A 20 -4.79 5.11 -2.29
C TYR A 20 -4.49 6.32 -3.17
N TYR A 21 -4.43 7.51 -2.55
CA TYR A 21 -4.06 8.76 -3.21
C TYR A 21 -2.65 9.17 -2.77
N SER A 22 -1.71 8.24 -2.84
CA SER A 22 -0.35 8.42 -2.33
C SER A 22 0.67 8.11 -3.42
N GLN A 23 1.69 8.95 -3.51
CA GLN A 23 2.94 8.57 -4.18
C GLN A 23 3.65 7.57 -3.27
N PHE A 24 4.06 6.46 -3.85
CA PHE A 24 4.85 5.44 -3.19
C PHE A 24 6.29 5.55 -3.64
N GLU A 25 7.22 5.24 -2.75
CA GLU A 25 8.62 5.14 -3.12
C GLU A 25 8.89 3.76 -3.72
N GLN A 26 8.38 2.72 -3.05
CA GLN A 26 8.50 1.33 -3.47
C GLN A 26 7.12 0.71 -3.73
N PHE A 27 7.01 -0.07 -4.81
CA PHE A 27 5.77 -0.76 -5.14
C PHE A 27 5.47 -1.88 -4.13
N ALA A 28 6.36 -2.84 -3.91
CA ALA A 28 6.08 -3.89 -2.93
C ALA A 28 6.17 -3.36 -1.49
N GLY A 29 7.22 -2.59 -1.20
CA GLY A 29 7.52 -2.09 0.15
C GLY A 29 6.49 -1.10 0.70
N ASP A 30 5.77 -0.36 -0.15
CA ASP A 30 4.74 0.58 0.29
C ASP A 30 3.33 0.24 -0.23
N LEU A 31 3.13 0.15 -1.56
CA LEU A 31 1.80 -0.14 -2.11
C LEU A 31 1.35 -1.56 -1.76
N GLY A 32 2.21 -2.56 -1.94
CA GLY A 32 1.94 -3.96 -1.60
C GLY A 32 1.61 -4.13 -0.12
N ARG A 33 2.42 -3.55 0.77
CA ARG A 33 2.15 -3.54 2.22
C ARG A 33 0.82 -2.84 2.56
N ALA A 34 0.47 -1.76 1.86
CA ALA A 34 -0.82 -1.09 2.06
C ALA A 34 -2.00 -1.98 1.62
N THR A 35 -1.89 -2.67 0.49
CA THR A 35 -2.91 -3.62 0.02
C THR A 35 -3.03 -4.84 0.93
N ASP A 36 -1.92 -5.34 1.47
CA ASP A 36 -1.91 -6.43 2.47
C ASP A 36 -2.64 -6.01 3.75
N LEU A 37 -2.33 -4.82 4.26
CA LEU A 37 -3.01 -4.28 5.43
C LEU A 37 -4.50 -4.13 5.19
N GLN A 38 -4.90 -3.70 3.99
CA GLN A 38 -6.30 -3.63 3.61
C GLN A 38 -6.98 -4.99 3.58
N MET A 39 -6.32 -6.01 3.03
CA MET A 39 -6.83 -7.38 3.04
C MET A 39 -7.03 -7.88 4.48
N LEU A 40 -6.04 -7.67 5.35
CA LEU A 40 -6.13 -8.01 6.77
C LEU A 40 -7.30 -7.30 7.46
N LEU A 41 -7.48 -6.00 7.21
CA LEU A 41 -8.58 -5.23 7.79
C LEU A 41 -9.96 -5.68 7.29
N ASN A 42 -10.06 -6.10 6.02
CA ASN A 42 -11.29 -6.70 5.50
C ASN A 42 -11.61 -8.02 6.20
N ALA A 43 -10.63 -8.93 6.27
CA ALA A 43 -10.79 -10.21 6.94
C ALA A 43 -11.16 -10.03 8.42
N LEU A 44 -10.50 -9.08 9.10
CA LEU A 44 -10.83 -8.72 10.48
C LEU A 44 -12.26 -8.17 10.61
N ALA A 45 -12.68 -7.28 9.71
CA ALA A 45 -14.04 -6.75 9.72
C ALA A 45 -15.08 -7.87 9.58
N PHE A 46 -14.87 -8.82 8.66
CA PHE A 46 -15.73 -10.00 8.53
C PHE A 46 -15.71 -10.88 9.77
N LYS A 47 -14.55 -11.13 10.37
CA LYS A 47 -14.42 -11.88 11.63
C LYS A 47 -15.23 -11.22 12.76
N LEU A 48 -15.12 -9.89 12.91
CA LEU A 48 -15.84 -9.14 13.94
C LEU A 48 -17.35 -9.12 13.71
N ILE A 49 -17.80 -9.08 12.45
CA ILE A 49 -19.23 -9.15 12.09
C ILE A 49 -19.77 -10.56 12.34
N ALA A 50 -19.09 -11.60 11.85
CA ALA A 50 -19.52 -12.99 11.94
C ALA A 50 -19.58 -13.49 13.39
N SER A 51 -18.65 -13.04 14.25
CA SER A 51 -18.67 -13.34 15.69
C SER A 51 -19.69 -12.53 16.49
N GLY A 52 -20.35 -11.54 15.89
CA GLY A 52 -21.24 -10.61 16.59
C GLY A 52 -20.53 -9.57 17.45
N ALA A 53 -19.19 -9.54 17.45
CA ALA A 53 -18.39 -8.56 18.19
C ALA A 53 -18.59 -7.12 17.67
N CYS A 54 -18.97 -6.96 16.40
CA CYS A 54 -19.33 -5.68 15.81
C CYS A 54 -20.59 -5.78 14.95
N SER A 55 -21.44 -4.76 15.03
CA SER A 55 -22.69 -4.64 14.26
C SER A 55 -23.04 -3.16 14.09
N HIS A 56 -24.08 -2.85 13.32
CA HIS A 56 -24.55 -1.47 13.14
C HIS A 56 -24.86 -0.74 14.46
N GLN A 57 -25.28 -1.46 15.51
CA GLN A 57 -25.52 -0.85 16.83
C GLN A 57 -24.24 -0.40 17.52
N HIS A 58 -23.10 -1.00 17.18
CA HIS A 58 -21.79 -0.63 17.70
C HIS A 58 -21.20 0.59 17.00
N ILE A 59 -21.62 0.87 15.75
CA ILE A 59 -21.22 2.01 14.94
C ILE A 59 -22.49 2.68 14.36
N PRO A 60 -23.26 3.43 15.18
CA PRO A 60 -24.52 4.02 14.72
C PRO A 60 -24.30 5.03 13.59
N ASP A 61 -25.15 4.99 12.57
CA ASP A 61 -25.06 5.88 11.42
C ASP A 61 -25.84 7.19 11.65
N THR A 62 -25.35 7.97 12.62
CA THR A 62 -25.87 9.32 12.89
C THR A 62 -24.89 10.38 12.39
N PRO A 63 -25.36 11.56 11.98
CA PRO A 63 -24.47 12.63 11.51
C PRO A 63 -23.34 13.00 12.49
N PHE A 64 -23.60 12.90 13.80
CA PHE A 64 -22.61 13.17 14.84
C PHE A 64 -21.53 12.09 14.90
N VAL A 65 -21.92 10.81 14.95
CA VAL A 65 -20.97 9.68 14.94
C VAL A 65 -20.15 9.67 13.65
N GLU A 66 -20.77 9.98 12.52
CA GLU A 66 -20.06 10.11 11.25
C GLU A 66 -19.02 11.23 11.32
N SER A 67 -19.38 12.40 11.86
CA SER A 67 -18.46 13.53 12.03
C SER A 67 -17.28 13.18 12.95
N GLU A 68 -17.50 12.45 14.04
CA GLU A 68 -16.43 11.95 14.91
C GLU A 68 -15.44 11.03 14.16
N ARG A 69 -15.96 10.10 13.34
CA ARG A 69 -15.11 9.20 12.55
C ARG A 69 -14.33 9.94 11.46
N ARG A 70 -14.98 10.89 10.77
CA ARG A 70 -14.36 11.66 9.67
C ARG A 70 -13.23 12.57 10.13
N GLN A 71 -13.35 13.16 11.33
CA GLN A 71 -12.27 13.97 11.92
C GLN A 71 -10.95 13.20 12.01
N ILE A 72 -11.00 11.90 12.31
CA ILE A 72 -9.81 11.06 12.43
C ILE A 72 -9.05 11.00 11.10
N LEU A 73 -9.77 10.81 9.99
CA LEU A 73 -9.21 10.73 8.65
C LEU A 73 -8.69 12.09 8.19
N PHE A 74 -9.56 13.09 8.14
CA PHE A 74 -9.24 14.39 7.56
C PHE A 74 -8.24 15.18 8.42
N GLY A 75 -8.36 15.12 9.74
CA GLY A 75 -7.42 15.74 10.66
C GLY A 75 -6.00 15.21 10.46
N THR A 76 -5.85 13.88 10.33
CA THR A 76 -4.53 13.27 10.05
C THR A 76 -3.98 13.74 8.71
N ALA A 77 -4.81 13.77 7.67
CA ALA A 77 -4.38 14.11 6.30
C ALA A 77 -3.81 15.53 6.17
N ILE A 78 -4.30 16.48 6.98
CA ILE A 78 -3.82 17.87 6.99
C ILE A 78 -2.83 18.17 8.14
N GLY A 79 -2.37 17.13 8.86
CA GLY A 79 -1.38 17.27 9.92
C GLY A 79 -1.90 17.82 11.25
N ILE A 80 -3.22 17.80 11.51
CA ILE A 80 -3.75 18.12 12.84
C ILE A 80 -3.34 17.02 13.83
N PRO A 81 -2.75 17.35 15.00
CA PRO A 81 -2.22 16.35 15.92
C PRO A 81 -3.29 15.70 16.81
N THR A 82 -4.47 16.32 16.95
CA THR A 82 -5.55 15.83 17.81
C THR A 82 -6.94 15.97 17.21
N PHE A 83 -7.84 15.03 17.53
CA PHE A 83 -9.27 15.11 17.22
C PHE A 83 -10.12 15.04 18.50
N PHE A 84 -11.44 15.25 18.36
CA PHE A 84 -12.36 15.28 19.49
C PHE A 84 -13.48 14.26 19.35
N VAL A 85 -13.81 13.59 20.45
CA VAL A 85 -14.90 12.60 20.55
C VAL A 85 -15.73 12.91 21.79
N HIS A 86 -17.05 12.86 21.68
CA HIS A 86 -17.94 13.04 22.81
C HIS A 86 -17.72 11.93 23.85
N LYS A 87 -17.67 12.28 25.14
CA LYS A 87 -17.44 11.30 26.22
C LYS A 87 -18.48 10.18 26.22
N ASP A 88 -19.71 10.54 25.90
CA ASP A 88 -20.86 9.64 25.82
C ASP A 88 -21.23 9.28 24.37
N THR A 89 -20.25 9.25 23.46
CA THR A 89 -20.51 8.84 22.07
C THR A 89 -21.24 7.48 22.03
N PRO A 90 -22.30 7.33 21.23
CA PRO A 90 -22.99 6.06 21.09
C PRO A 90 -22.18 5.05 20.24
N ASN A 91 -21.06 5.49 19.63
CA ASN A 91 -20.13 4.62 18.91
C ASN A 91 -19.31 3.77 19.90
N ARG A 92 -19.86 2.60 20.25
CA ARG A 92 -19.25 1.64 21.19
C ARG A 92 -17.92 1.10 20.66
N PHE A 93 -17.79 0.91 19.35
CA PHE A 93 -16.55 0.46 18.72
C PHE A 93 -15.42 1.49 18.93
N LEU A 94 -15.70 2.76 18.66
CA LEU A 94 -14.75 3.86 18.92
C LEU A 94 -14.38 3.94 20.40
N ARG A 95 -15.36 3.79 21.32
CA ARG A 95 -15.07 3.76 22.77
C ARG A 95 -14.14 2.62 23.16
N ALA A 96 -14.26 1.44 22.54
CA ALA A 96 -13.35 0.33 22.81
C ALA A 96 -11.90 0.65 22.41
N ILE A 97 -11.69 1.31 21.26
CA ILE A 97 -10.37 1.77 20.83
C ILE A 97 -9.84 2.85 21.79
N LEU A 98 -10.68 3.82 22.15
CA LEU A 98 -10.29 4.92 23.04
C LEU A 98 -9.88 4.44 24.44
N LYS A 99 -10.46 3.34 24.95
CA LYS A 99 -10.01 2.72 26.22
C LYS A 99 -8.57 2.22 26.16
N LYS A 100 -8.08 1.81 24.99
CA LYS A 100 -6.69 1.40 24.76
C LYS A 100 -5.79 2.59 24.37
N THR A 101 -6.37 3.77 24.11
CA THR A 101 -5.65 4.96 23.64
C THR A 101 -5.07 5.75 24.81
N LYS A 102 -3.74 5.83 24.88
CA LYS A 102 -3.02 6.59 25.91
C LYS A 102 -3.17 8.10 25.70
N ASN A 103 -2.87 8.87 26.75
CA ASN A 103 -2.82 10.34 26.71
C ASN A 103 -4.13 11.02 26.26
N THR A 104 -5.26 10.33 26.40
CA THR A 104 -6.59 10.91 26.17
C THR A 104 -7.00 11.76 27.37
N ARG A 105 -7.47 12.99 27.14
CA ARG A 105 -7.88 13.91 28.21
C ARG A 105 -9.16 14.64 27.90
N THR A 106 -9.84 15.19 28.91
CA THR A 106 -10.99 16.07 28.69
C THR A 106 -10.55 17.34 27.95
N SER A 107 -11.34 17.80 26.99
CA SER A 107 -11.11 19.06 26.28
C SER A 107 -11.58 20.25 27.11
N HIS A 108 -10.72 21.27 27.27
CA HIS A 108 -11.12 22.56 27.82
C HIS A 108 -11.88 23.42 26.80
N ARG A 109 -11.58 23.27 25.51
CA ARG A 109 -12.21 24.05 24.42
C ARG A 109 -13.62 23.56 24.10
N TYR A 110 -13.86 22.26 24.23
CA TYR A 110 -15.12 21.61 23.91
C TYR A 110 -15.61 20.83 25.15
N PRO A 111 -16.37 21.47 26.05
CA PRO A 111 -16.94 20.80 27.22
C PRO A 111 -17.71 19.53 26.81
N GLY A 112 -17.52 18.43 27.54
CA GLY A 112 -18.14 17.13 27.22
C GLY A 112 -17.35 16.26 26.23
N TYR A 113 -16.26 16.76 25.65
CA TYR A 113 -15.43 16.00 24.70
C TYR A 113 -14.11 15.53 25.32
N LEU A 114 -13.61 14.42 24.78
CA LEU A 114 -12.24 13.95 24.91
C LEU A 114 -11.41 14.53 23.76
N ARG A 115 -10.22 15.03 24.09
CA ARG A 115 -9.16 15.35 23.13
C ARG A 115 -8.24 14.14 23.02
N VAL A 116 -8.08 13.64 21.81
CA VAL A 116 -7.35 12.40 21.50
C VAL A 116 -6.20 12.71 20.56
N LEU A 117 -5.00 12.19 20.83
CA LEU A 117 -3.84 12.31 19.95
C LEU A 117 -3.94 11.29 18.81
N HIS A 118 -3.77 11.74 17.57
CA HIS A 118 -3.83 10.83 16.41
C HIS A 118 -2.74 9.76 16.46
N GLN A 119 -1.56 10.06 16.99
CA GLN A 119 -0.48 9.09 17.12
C GLN A 119 -0.84 7.97 18.10
N GLU A 120 -1.33 8.33 19.29
CA GLU A 120 -1.75 7.35 20.30
C GLU A 120 -2.93 6.51 19.82
N TYR A 121 -3.88 7.13 19.11
CA TYR A 121 -5.01 6.42 18.52
C TYR A 121 -4.57 5.39 17.48
N ARG A 122 -3.60 5.74 16.62
CA ARG A 122 -3.02 4.81 15.62
C ARG A 122 -2.29 3.65 16.28
N LEU A 123 -1.54 3.89 17.36
CA LEU A 123 -0.90 2.82 18.12
C LEU A 123 -1.93 1.92 18.84
N ALA A 124 -3.02 2.49 19.35
CA ALA A 124 -4.11 1.73 19.94
C ALA A 124 -4.86 0.86 18.91
N LEU A 125 -5.04 1.38 17.69
CA LEU A 125 -5.57 0.60 16.57
C LEU A 125 -4.64 -0.57 16.22
N LEU A 126 -3.33 -0.34 16.12
CA LEU A 126 -2.36 -1.40 15.88
C LEU A 126 -2.42 -2.48 16.98
N ALA A 127 -2.50 -2.08 18.25
CA ALA A 127 -2.63 -3.02 19.36
C ALA A 127 -3.93 -3.84 19.26
N MET A 128 -5.05 -3.21 18.91
CA MET A 128 -6.32 -3.91 18.66
C MET A 128 -6.20 -4.89 17.48
N ILE A 129 -5.57 -4.50 16.38
CA ILE A 129 -5.38 -5.40 15.22
C ILE A 129 -4.55 -6.62 15.63
N ARG A 130 -3.45 -6.43 16.36
CA ARG A 130 -2.60 -7.54 16.84
C ARG A 130 -3.37 -8.52 17.73
N GLU A 131 -4.31 -8.03 18.53
CA GLU A 131 -5.13 -8.86 19.44
C GLU A 131 -6.27 -9.57 18.69
N GLU A 132 -7.10 -8.82 17.98
CA GLU A 132 -8.34 -9.33 17.37
C GLU A 132 -8.07 -10.13 16.08
N ALA A 133 -6.97 -9.82 15.37
CA ALA A 133 -6.59 -10.47 14.12
C ALA A 133 -5.45 -11.48 14.28
N ALA A 134 -5.07 -11.90 15.50
CA ALA A 134 -3.90 -12.75 15.73
C ALA A 134 -3.83 -13.99 14.80
N GLU A 135 -4.91 -14.77 14.73
CA GLU A 135 -5.01 -15.96 13.85
C GLU A 135 -4.98 -15.60 12.35
N LEU A 136 -5.51 -14.44 11.97
CA LEU A 136 -5.47 -13.97 10.58
C LEU A 136 -4.06 -13.52 10.21
N VAL A 137 -3.36 -12.87 11.14
CA VAL A 137 -1.96 -12.45 10.97
C VAL A 137 -1.06 -13.68 10.81
N GLU A 138 -1.27 -14.71 11.61
CA GLU A 138 -0.57 -15.98 11.47
C GLU A 138 -0.91 -16.66 10.13
N GLY A 139 -2.20 -16.80 9.80
CA GLY A 139 -2.66 -17.44 8.58
C GLY A 139 -2.20 -16.76 7.28
N PHE A 140 -2.07 -15.43 7.27
CA PHE A 140 -1.54 -14.68 6.12
C PHE A 140 -0.01 -14.48 6.16
N GLY A 141 0.67 -14.83 7.25
CA GLY A 141 2.10 -14.53 7.40
C GLY A 141 2.41 -13.04 7.56
N PHE A 142 1.49 -12.26 8.13
CA PHE A 142 1.58 -10.79 8.23
C PHE A 142 2.26 -10.26 9.50
N GLY A 143 3.09 -11.08 10.15
CA GLY A 143 3.86 -10.66 11.33
C GLY A 143 4.75 -9.45 11.02
N ASP A 144 5.53 -9.54 9.94
CA ASP A 144 6.45 -8.48 9.51
C ASP A 144 5.72 -7.23 9.03
N LEU A 145 4.55 -7.39 8.40
CA LEU A 145 3.69 -6.28 7.99
C LEU A 145 3.32 -5.39 9.19
N LEU A 146 2.89 -5.99 10.30
CA LEU A 146 2.52 -5.23 11.50
C LEU A 146 3.74 -4.66 12.24
N GLY A 147 4.90 -5.31 12.14
CA GLY A 147 6.18 -4.78 12.61
C GLY A 147 6.59 -3.52 11.85
N ASP A 148 6.56 -3.56 10.52
CA ASP A 148 6.84 -2.42 9.65
C ASP A 148 5.84 -1.27 9.87
N LEU A 149 4.53 -1.57 9.97
CA LEU A 149 3.52 -0.58 10.28
C LEU A 149 3.80 0.12 11.63
N GLU A 150 4.28 -0.60 12.64
CA GLU A 150 4.65 0.00 13.92
C GLU A 150 5.80 1.00 13.78
N LEU A 151 6.86 0.64 13.05
CA LEU A 151 7.98 1.54 12.77
C LEU A 151 7.51 2.80 12.05
N ARG A 152 6.65 2.65 11.04
CA ARG A 152 6.04 3.78 10.31
C ARG A 152 5.19 4.69 11.19
N LEU A 153 4.49 4.13 12.19
CA LEU A 153 3.69 4.91 13.13
C LEU A 153 4.53 5.65 14.18
N ARG A 154 5.66 5.06 14.59
CA ARG A 154 6.55 5.62 15.61
C ARG A 154 7.51 6.67 15.05
N GLU A 155 8.09 6.37 13.89
CA GLU A 155 9.11 7.20 13.24
C GLU A 155 8.72 7.47 11.77
N PRO A 156 7.60 8.16 11.52
CA PRO A 156 7.05 8.36 10.17
C PRO A 156 7.98 9.12 9.23
N ALA A 157 8.84 10.01 9.75
CA ALA A 157 9.81 10.74 8.93
C ALA A 157 10.89 9.82 8.34
N LYS A 158 11.19 8.70 9.00
CA LYS A 158 12.26 7.76 8.60
C LYS A 158 11.71 6.54 7.87
N TYR A 159 10.63 5.95 8.38
CA TYR A 159 10.09 4.70 7.84
C TYR A 159 8.84 4.92 6.99
N GLY A 160 8.15 6.06 7.11
CA GLY A 160 6.99 6.35 6.27
C GLY A 160 7.39 6.78 4.87
N ALA A 161 6.62 6.36 3.86
CA ALA A 161 6.85 6.71 2.46
C ALA A 161 6.95 8.24 2.26
N SER A 162 6.04 9.02 2.86
CA SER A 162 6.11 10.49 2.77
C SER A 162 7.40 11.06 3.37
N GLY A 163 7.91 10.45 4.44
CA GLY A 163 9.14 10.86 5.10
C GLY A 163 10.37 10.61 4.23
N ARG A 164 10.47 9.39 3.69
CA ARG A 164 11.57 9.00 2.78
C ARG A 164 11.55 9.79 1.47
N LEU A 165 10.37 9.97 0.86
CA LEU A 165 10.21 10.85 -0.30
C LEU A 165 10.65 12.29 0.02
N THR A 166 10.24 12.84 1.16
CA THR A 166 10.67 14.19 1.57
C THR A 166 12.18 14.25 1.75
N ALA A 167 12.80 13.24 2.36
CA ALA A 167 14.24 13.18 2.53
C ALA A 167 14.99 13.14 1.19
N GLY A 168 14.52 12.36 0.22
CA GLY A 168 15.09 12.33 -1.14
C GLY A 168 15.00 13.69 -1.85
N ILE A 169 13.86 14.38 -1.73
CA ILE A 169 13.67 15.73 -2.27
C ILE A 169 14.64 16.74 -1.64
N LEU A 170 14.77 16.71 -0.31
CA LEU A 170 15.66 17.59 0.43
C LEU A 170 17.13 17.35 0.08
N ALA A 171 17.53 16.09 -0.10
CA ALA A 171 18.87 15.74 -0.57
C ALA A 171 19.17 16.33 -1.97
N LYS A 172 18.20 16.28 -2.90
CA LYS A 172 18.31 16.96 -4.22
C LYS A 172 18.35 18.49 -4.13
N GLY A 173 17.86 19.04 -3.03
CA GLY A 173 17.87 20.48 -2.72
C GLY A 173 19.08 20.94 -1.92
N GLY A 174 19.87 20.02 -1.35
CA GLY A 174 20.97 20.34 -0.43
C GLY A 174 20.50 20.95 0.90
N ALA A 175 19.31 20.57 1.38
CA ALA A 175 18.69 21.09 2.61
C ALA A 175 18.42 19.97 3.62
N ASP A 176 18.35 20.32 4.91
CA ASP A 176 18.01 19.37 5.99
C ASP A 176 16.52 19.45 6.37
N SER A 177 15.86 20.58 6.08
CA SER A 177 14.46 20.82 6.39
C SER A 177 13.72 21.49 5.22
N PRO A 178 12.43 21.18 4.99
CA PRO A 178 11.62 21.90 4.00
C PRO A 178 11.50 23.40 4.29
N TYR A 179 11.71 23.81 5.55
CA TYR A 179 11.69 25.22 5.95
C TYR A 179 12.96 25.98 5.56
N ASP A 180 14.04 25.28 5.18
CA ASP A 180 15.30 25.89 4.75
C ASP A 180 15.28 26.26 3.25
N MET A 181 14.19 25.92 2.55
CA MET A 181 14.01 26.15 1.13
C MET A 181 12.80 27.06 0.88
N SER A 182 12.88 27.90 -0.15
CA SER A 182 11.67 28.51 -0.70
C SER A 182 10.78 27.45 -1.34
N ALA A 183 9.47 27.72 -1.42
CA ALA A 183 8.52 26.83 -2.08
C ALA A 183 8.92 26.52 -3.54
N ARG A 184 9.53 27.49 -4.24
CA ARG A 184 10.02 27.30 -5.61
C ARG A 184 11.19 26.33 -5.66
N GLU A 185 12.17 26.49 -4.76
CA GLU A 185 13.33 25.60 -4.70
C GLU A 185 12.92 24.18 -4.35
N PHE A 186 12.03 24.01 -3.35
CA PHE A 186 11.51 22.71 -2.98
C PHE A 186 10.79 22.04 -4.15
N ASN A 187 9.91 22.74 -4.85
CA ASN A 187 9.17 22.19 -5.99
C ASN A 187 10.09 21.77 -7.15
N LEU A 188 11.14 22.55 -7.43
CA LEU A 188 12.14 22.20 -8.46
C LEU A 188 12.98 20.99 -8.03
N ALA A 189 13.36 20.90 -6.76
CA ALA A 189 14.05 19.73 -6.23
C ALA A 189 13.15 18.49 -6.28
N ALA A 190 11.87 18.63 -5.97
CA ALA A 190 10.89 17.55 -6.04
C ALA A 190 10.71 17.05 -7.48
N GLU A 191 10.58 17.95 -8.45
CA GLU A 191 10.49 17.56 -9.85
C GLU A 191 11.72 16.77 -10.31
N ARG A 192 12.93 17.22 -9.95
CA ARG A 192 14.17 16.48 -10.27
C ARG A 192 14.19 15.11 -9.60
N TYR A 193 13.90 15.06 -8.29
CA TYR A 193 13.86 13.80 -7.54
C TYR A 193 12.89 12.80 -8.18
N TYR A 194 11.66 13.23 -8.49
CA TYR A 194 10.66 12.34 -9.07
C TYR A 194 11.03 11.84 -10.47
N ARG A 195 11.57 12.72 -11.34
CA ARG A 195 11.87 12.38 -12.73
C ARG A 195 13.13 11.55 -12.91
N GLU A 196 14.15 11.83 -12.09
CA GLU A 196 15.51 11.30 -12.31
C GLU A 196 15.81 10.12 -11.39
N GLU A 197 15.42 10.18 -10.12
CA GLU A 197 15.77 9.16 -9.12
C GLU A 197 14.60 8.20 -8.91
N LEU A 198 13.48 8.71 -8.39
CA LEU A 198 12.35 7.86 -8.03
C LEU A 198 11.81 7.07 -9.22
N ARG A 199 11.71 7.69 -10.41
CA ARG A 199 11.32 7.01 -11.63
C ARG A 199 12.26 5.83 -11.95
N GLN A 200 13.57 6.04 -11.85
CA GLN A 200 14.56 5.01 -12.18
C GLN A 200 14.53 3.85 -11.16
N GLU A 201 14.39 4.18 -9.87
CA GLU A 201 14.21 3.19 -8.80
C GLU A 201 12.95 2.35 -9.05
N GLN A 202 11.82 2.99 -9.36
CA GLN A 202 10.55 2.32 -9.65
C GLN A 202 10.60 1.45 -10.91
N ILE A 203 11.24 1.93 -11.99
CA ILE A 203 11.45 1.12 -13.21
C ILE A 203 12.35 -0.07 -12.89
N SER A 204 13.43 0.13 -12.12
CA SER A 204 14.32 -0.95 -11.74
C SER A 204 13.64 -1.98 -10.84
N GLU A 205 12.77 -1.55 -9.91
CA GLU A 205 11.97 -2.45 -9.07
C GLU A 205 10.99 -3.24 -9.93
N GLY A 206 10.23 -2.57 -10.80
CA GLY A 206 9.30 -3.23 -11.73
C GLY A 206 9.99 -4.21 -12.67
N TRP A 207 11.19 -3.86 -13.15
CA TRP A 207 12.00 -4.72 -14.00
C TRP A 207 12.39 -6.02 -13.28
N GLN A 208 12.69 -5.96 -11.98
CA GLN A 208 13.06 -7.14 -11.21
C GLN A 208 11.92 -8.18 -11.24
N TYR A 209 10.68 -7.78 -10.99
CA TYR A 209 9.54 -8.69 -11.02
C TYR A 209 9.34 -9.30 -12.42
N VAL A 210 9.38 -8.49 -13.48
CA VAL A 210 9.25 -8.98 -14.85
C VAL A 210 10.36 -9.97 -15.22
N ALA A 211 11.61 -9.70 -14.80
CA ALA A 211 12.73 -10.58 -15.05
C ALA A 211 12.58 -11.92 -14.31
N GLU A 212 12.17 -11.88 -13.04
CA GLU A 212 11.91 -13.08 -12.23
C GLU A 212 10.84 -13.98 -12.88
N ASP A 213 9.73 -13.40 -13.36
CA ASP A 213 8.65 -14.15 -14.02
C ASP A 213 9.11 -14.79 -15.34
N ILE A 214 9.85 -14.04 -16.17
CA ILE A 214 10.39 -14.56 -17.43
C ILE A 214 11.45 -15.65 -17.18
N GLN A 215 12.26 -15.50 -16.12
CA GLN A 215 13.24 -16.51 -15.74
C GLN A 215 12.57 -17.78 -15.21
N ALA A 216 11.52 -17.67 -14.38
CA ALA A 216 10.75 -18.81 -13.90
C ALA A 216 10.07 -19.58 -15.06
N MET A 217 9.53 -18.85 -16.04
CA MET A 217 9.04 -19.43 -17.30
C MET A 217 10.15 -20.19 -18.03
N ALA A 218 11.34 -19.58 -18.20
CA ALA A 218 12.45 -20.17 -18.92
C ALA A 218 13.06 -21.40 -18.22
N ALA A 219 13.09 -21.39 -16.88
CA ALA A 219 13.53 -22.51 -16.06
C ALA A 219 12.60 -23.72 -16.14
N GLY A 220 11.39 -23.54 -16.69
CA GLY A 220 10.43 -24.62 -16.88
C GLY A 220 9.78 -25.10 -15.58
N GLU A 221 9.62 -24.20 -14.59
CA GLU A 221 8.84 -24.51 -13.37
C GLU A 221 7.44 -25.04 -13.72
N ILE A 222 6.89 -24.57 -14.84
CA ILE A 222 5.68 -25.09 -15.47
C ILE A 222 6.05 -25.56 -16.88
N PRO A 223 5.71 -26.81 -17.26
CA PRO A 223 5.96 -27.29 -18.61
C PRO A 223 5.20 -26.44 -19.64
N LEU A 224 5.94 -25.71 -20.46
CA LEU A 224 5.40 -25.04 -21.64
C LEU A 224 4.84 -26.06 -22.63
N SER A 225 3.70 -25.75 -23.25
CA SER A 225 3.21 -26.47 -24.43
C SER A 225 4.22 -26.36 -25.57
N LEU A 226 4.15 -27.27 -26.54
CA LEU A 226 5.04 -27.22 -27.70
C LEU A 226 4.91 -25.88 -28.46
N GLU A 227 3.68 -25.42 -28.66
CA GLU A 227 3.36 -24.14 -29.31
C GLU A 227 3.99 -22.95 -28.57
N MET A 228 3.87 -22.89 -27.24
CA MET A 228 4.46 -21.79 -26.44
C MET A 228 5.99 -21.82 -26.48
N ARG A 229 6.61 -23.00 -26.54
CA ARG A 229 8.08 -23.09 -26.71
C ARG A 229 8.52 -22.57 -28.08
N GLU A 230 7.77 -22.89 -29.12
CA GLU A 230 8.04 -22.38 -30.47
C GLU A 230 7.88 -20.86 -30.53
N GLU A 231 6.87 -20.29 -29.86
CA GLU A 231 6.69 -18.85 -29.72
C GLU A 231 7.84 -18.19 -28.96
N VAL A 232 8.23 -18.72 -27.79
CA VAL A 232 9.38 -18.18 -27.02
C VAL A 232 10.66 -18.23 -27.85
N ASN A 233 10.91 -19.33 -28.57
CA ASN A 233 12.05 -19.46 -29.47
C ASN A 233 11.96 -18.48 -30.65
N ALA A 234 10.77 -18.21 -31.19
CA ALA A 234 10.58 -17.23 -32.26
C ALA A 234 10.84 -15.80 -31.76
N ILE A 235 10.48 -15.49 -30.50
CA ILE A 235 10.70 -14.18 -29.88
C ILE A 235 12.18 -13.94 -29.56
N LEU A 236 12.84 -14.94 -28.99
CA LEU A 236 14.24 -14.83 -28.55
C LEU A 236 15.24 -15.11 -29.67
N GLY A 237 14.85 -15.88 -30.68
CA GLY A 237 15.71 -16.32 -31.76
C GLY A 237 16.84 -17.20 -31.23
N THR A 238 18.08 -16.71 -31.34
CA THR A 238 19.29 -17.38 -30.83
C THR A 238 19.80 -16.78 -29.51
N GLN A 239 19.11 -15.77 -28.99
CA GLN A 239 19.52 -15.07 -27.78
C GLN A 239 19.06 -15.81 -26.53
N GLU A 240 19.98 -16.03 -25.60
CA GLU A 240 19.65 -16.57 -24.27
C GLU A 240 18.79 -15.58 -23.47
N VAL A 241 17.84 -16.10 -22.67
CA VAL A 241 16.91 -15.31 -21.86
C VAL A 241 17.64 -14.31 -20.96
N ASP A 242 18.65 -14.75 -20.22
CA ASP A 242 19.45 -13.87 -19.35
C ASP A 242 20.21 -12.80 -20.13
N GLY A 243 20.63 -13.12 -21.35
CA GLY A 243 21.29 -12.17 -22.25
C GLY A 243 20.31 -11.09 -22.72
N PHE A 244 19.11 -11.50 -23.13
CA PHE A 244 18.03 -10.59 -23.51
C PHE A 244 17.62 -9.69 -22.34
N LEU A 245 17.35 -10.27 -21.16
CA LEU A 245 16.93 -9.51 -19.98
C LEU A 245 17.99 -8.47 -19.56
N ARG A 246 19.28 -8.83 -19.52
CA ARG A 246 20.33 -7.85 -19.19
C ARG A 246 20.38 -6.70 -20.20
N GLN A 247 20.37 -7.01 -21.49
CA GLN A 247 20.39 -6.00 -22.55
C GLN A 247 19.18 -5.07 -22.45
N THR A 248 17.98 -5.64 -22.37
CA THR A 248 16.72 -4.87 -22.32
C THR A 248 16.63 -4.02 -21.05
N ARG A 249 17.14 -4.50 -19.91
CA ARG A 249 17.25 -3.70 -18.69
C ARG A 249 18.08 -2.44 -18.90
N ASP A 250 19.28 -2.59 -19.46
CA ASP A 250 20.21 -1.49 -19.66
C ASP A 250 19.63 -0.48 -20.67
N GLU A 251 18.99 -0.97 -21.73
CA GLU A 251 18.28 -0.13 -22.71
C GLU A 251 17.08 0.61 -22.08
N LEU A 252 16.31 -0.05 -21.20
CA LEU A 252 15.13 0.54 -20.55
C LEU A 252 15.53 1.63 -19.54
N LEU A 253 16.49 1.34 -18.67
CA LEU A 253 16.98 2.33 -17.68
C LEU A 253 17.72 3.48 -18.35
N GLY A 254 18.35 3.23 -19.50
CA GLY A 254 19.01 4.23 -20.34
C GLY A 254 18.08 5.06 -21.24
N ASP A 255 16.75 4.87 -21.15
CA ASP A 255 15.76 5.52 -22.03
C ASP A 255 16.05 5.31 -23.53
N SER A 256 16.63 4.16 -23.90
CA SER A 256 17.06 3.81 -25.26
C SER A 256 16.44 2.52 -25.79
N LEU A 257 15.41 1.98 -25.12
CA LEU A 257 14.72 0.76 -25.54
C LEU A 257 14.01 0.97 -26.89
N GLY A 258 14.49 0.24 -27.90
CA GLY A 258 13.92 0.28 -29.24
C GLY A 258 12.56 -0.45 -29.34
N PRO A 259 11.70 -0.08 -30.31
CA PRO A 259 10.38 -0.71 -30.49
C PRO A 259 10.43 -2.24 -30.68
N GLU A 260 11.47 -2.77 -31.30
CA GLU A 260 11.64 -4.21 -31.52
C GLU A 260 11.83 -4.97 -30.20
N ASN A 261 12.80 -4.56 -29.38
CA ASN A 261 13.03 -5.16 -28.07
C ASN A 261 11.86 -4.90 -27.11
N ALA A 262 11.20 -3.75 -27.21
CA ALA A 262 9.97 -3.49 -26.45
C ALA A 262 8.85 -4.47 -26.83
N ALA A 263 8.66 -4.76 -28.13
CA ALA A 263 7.67 -5.72 -28.58
C ALA A 263 8.00 -7.14 -28.11
N ARG A 264 9.27 -7.56 -28.22
CA ARG A 264 9.74 -8.86 -27.72
C ARG A 264 9.50 -9.01 -26.21
N LEU A 265 9.82 -7.96 -25.44
CA LEU A 265 9.57 -7.94 -24.00
C LEU A 265 8.07 -8.06 -23.68
N LEU A 266 7.22 -7.28 -24.34
CA LEU A 266 5.77 -7.34 -24.14
C LEU A 266 5.19 -8.73 -24.46
N GLN A 267 5.67 -9.37 -25.51
CA GLN A 267 5.26 -10.73 -25.86
C GLN A 267 5.67 -11.74 -24.77
N LEU A 268 6.90 -11.66 -24.27
CA LEU A 268 7.34 -12.53 -23.16
C LEU A 268 6.53 -12.29 -21.88
N MET A 269 6.21 -11.03 -21.56
CA MET A 269 5.37 -10.69 -20.41
C MET A 269 3.97 -11.32 -20.51
N ILE A 270 3.35 -11.29 -21.70
CA ILE A 270 2.04 -11.91 -21.91
C ILE A 270 2.10 -13.43 -21.70
N ILE A 271 3.15 -14.09 -22.19
CA ILE A 271 3.35 -15.53 -22.02
C ILE A 271 3.58 -15.86 -20.54
N ALA A 272 4.42 -15.10 -19.84
CA ALA A 272 4.69 -15.28 -18.42
C ALA A 272 3.41 -15.12 -17.57
N GLU A 273 2.60 -14.09 -17.84
CA GLU A 273 1.32 -13.85 -17.15
C GLU A 273 0.30 -14.97 -17.37
N ASP A 274 0.19 -15.50 -18.59
CA ASP A 274 -0.70 -16.64 -18.87
C ASP A 274 -0.27 -17.89 -18.10
N LEU A 275 1.04 -18.11 -17.96
CA LEU A 275 1.58 -19.22 -17.18
C LEU A 275 1.35 -19.05 -15.68
N ASP A 276 1.55 -17.85 -15.14
CA ASP A 276 1.28 -17.60 -13.73
C ASP A 276 -0.22 -17.74 -13.42
N THR A 277 -1.09 -17.26 -14.31
CA THR A 277 -2.54 -17.47 -14.21
C THR A 277 -2.90 -18.97 -14.16
N LYS A 278 -2.23 -19.80 -14.98
CA LYS A 278 -2.42 -21.26 -14.96
C LYS A 278 -1.89 -21.88 -13.67
N ARG A 279 -0.77 -21.40 -13.13
CA ARG A 279 -0.19 -21.83 -11.84
C ARG A 279 -1.15 -21.60 -10.68
N GLN A 280 -1.69 -20.38 -10.59
CA GLN A 280 -2.61 -19.99 -9.53
C GLN A 280 -3.87 -20.85 -9.55
N LYS A 281 -4.41 -21.17 -10.74
CA LYS A 281 -5.57 -22.07 -10.89
C LYS A 281 -5.30 -23.52 -10.51
N GLN A 282 -4.06 -24.00 -10.59
CA GLN A 282 -3.71 -25.36 -10.16
C GLN A 282 -3.48 -25.45 -8.64
N THR A 283 -3.21 -24.33 -7.99
CA THR A 283 -2.88 -24.24 -6.56
C THR A 283 -4.10 -23.99 -5.68
N LEU A 284 -5.19 -23.44 -6.27
CA LEU A 284 -6.51 -23.25 -5.64
C LEU A 284 -7.40 -24.50 -5.79
#